data_AF-A0AB94J024-F1
#
_entry.id   AF-A0AB94J024-F1
#
_cell.length_a   1.000
_cell.length_b   1.000
_cell.length_c   1.000
_cell.angle_alpha   90.00
_cell.angle_beta   90.00
_cell.angle_gamma   90.00
#
_symmetry.space_group_name_H-M   'P 1'
#
loop_
_entity.id
_entity.type
_entity.pdbx_description
1 polymer ?
#
loop_
_entity_poly.entity_id
_entity_poly.type
_entity_poly.pdbx_seq_one_letter_code
_entity_poly.pdbx_strand_id
1 'polypeptide(L)'
;MTCIFCQIVEGKAPCHKVWEDEHHLAFLSIFPNTDGFTVVIPKKHYPSYAFDLPPQALADLMLATQKVAKKLDKAFPDVSRTGMFFEGFGVDHVHSKLSPMHGTGDLTHWKPIESRQNKFFEQYEGYLSSHDHKRADDEKLAALAARIREA
;
A
#
# COMPACT_ATOMS: atom_id res chain seq x y z
N MET A 1 -13.79 13.35 16.59
CA MET A 1 -12.88 12.86 15.54
C MET A 1 -13.73 12.49 14.32
N THR A 2 -13.50 13.14 13.17
CA THR A 2 -14.27 12.95 11.92
C THR A 2 -13.57 11.95 10.99
N CYS A 3 -13.06 10.84 11.52
CA CYS A 3 -12.39 9.83 10.71
C CYS A 3 -13.44 8.94 10.02
N ILE A 4 -13.44 8.94 8.68
CA ILE A 4 -14.35 8.11 7.88
C ILE A 4 -14.12 6.60 8.12
N PHE A 5 -12.88 6.18 8.37
CA PHE A 5 -12.58 4.77 8.65
C PHE A 5 -13.09 4.33 10.03
N CYS A 6 -13.06 5.21 11.04
CA CYS A 6 -13.74 4.93 12.31
C CYS A 6 -15.25 4.80 12.11
N GLN A 7 -15.87 5.64 11.29
CA GLN A 7 -17.29 5.52 10.96
C GLN A 7 -17.60 4.18 10.24
N ILE A 8 -16.72 3.71 9.37
CA ILE A 8 -16.84 2.39 8.72
C ILE A 8 -16.75 1.27 9.77
N VAL A 9 -15.76 1.32 10.67
CA VAL A 9 -15.58 0.34 11.75
C VAL A 9 -16.79 0.29 12.68
N GLU A 10 -17.39 1.45 12.97
CA GLU A 10 -18.60 1.59 13.79
C GLU A 10 -19.90 1.24 13.05
N GLY A 11 -19.84 0.92 11.75
CA GLY A 11 -21.02 0.63 10.93
C GLY A 11 -21.88 1.86 10.59
N LYS A 12 -21.37 3.07 10.80
CA LYS A 12 -22.04 4.35 10.50
C LYS A 12 -21.87 4.79 9.04
N ALA A 13 -20.87 4.26 8.34
CA ALA A 13 -20.64 4.48 6.92
C ALA A 13 -20.61 3.13 6.18
N PRO A 14 -21.13 3.05 4.94
CA PRO A 14 -21.12 1.81 4.18
C PRO A 14 -19.69 1.44 3.78
N CYS A 15 -19.42 0.13 3.71
CA CYS A 15 -18.21 -0.40 3.09
C CYS A 15 -18.47 -1.74 2.42
N HIS A 16 -17.66 -2.08 1.42
CA HIS A 16 -17.67 -3.38 0.78
C HIS A 16 -16.54 -4.22 1.38
N LYS A 17 -16.85 -4.87 2.51
CA LYS A 17 -15.91 -5.66 3.31
C LYS A 17 -15.38 -6.87 2.53
N VAL A 18 -14.06 -7.03 2.52
CA VAL A 18 -13.32 -8.14 1.91
C VAL A 18 -12.88 -9.15 2.95
N TRP A 19 -12.47 -8.68 4.13
CA TRP A 19 -11.99 -9.51 5.23
C TRP A 19 -12.00 -8.73 6.54
N GLU A 20 -12.09 -9.43 7.67
CA GLU A 20 -12.09 -8.84 9.01
C GLU A 20 -11.61 -9.85 10.03
N ASP A 21 -10.90 -9.39 11.05
CA ASP A 21 -10.64 -10.12 12.28
C ASP A 21 -10.98 -9.27 13.51
N GLU A 22 -10.54 -9.67 14.69
CA GLU A 22 -10.81 -8.95 15.93
C GLU A 22 -10.27 -7.50 15.91
N HIS A 23 -9.15 -7.26 15.24
CA HIS A 23 -8.40 -6.00 15.33
C HIS A 23 -8.28 -5.25 14.01
N HIS A 24 -8.59 -5.88 12.88
CA HIS A 24 -8.39 -5.34 11.54
C HIS A 24 -9.63 -5.49 10.67
N LEU A 25 -9.75 -4.60 9.70
CA LEU A 25 -10.81 -4.60 8.71
C LEU A 25 -10.21 -4.31 7.33
N ALA A 26 -10.64 -5.04 6.31
CA ALA A 26 -10.28 -4.81 4.93
C ALA A 26 -11.52 -4.62 4.07
N PHE A 27 -11.50 -3.61 3.21
CA PHE A 27 -12.63 -3.24 2.35
C PHE A 27 -12.15 -2.59 1.04
N LEU A 28 -12.98 -2.67 0.01
CA LEU A 28 -12.70 -2.06 -1.28
C LEU A 28 -12.69 -0.54 -1.17
N SER A 29 -11.73 0.11 -1.83
CA SER A 29 -11.78 1.56 -2.02
C SER A 29 -12.94 1.92 -2.95
N ILE A 30 -13.67 2.99 -2.61
CA ILE A 30 -14.69 3.57 -3.49
C ILE A 30 -14.09 4.38 -4.65
N PHE A 31 -12.78 4.65 -4.60
CA PHE A 31 -12.00 5.25 -5.67
C PHE A 31 -10.88 4.28 -6.09
N PRO A 32 -11.21 3.14 -6.72
CA PRO A 32 -10.21 2.17 -7.12
C PRO A 32 -9.42 2.68 -8.33
N ASN A 33 -8.11 2.41 -8.37
CA ASN A 33 -7.28 2.62 -9.56
C ASN A 33 -6.93 1.31 -10.28
N THR A 34 -7.35 0.17 -9.74
CA THR A 34 -7.32 -1.16 -10.33
C THR A 34 -8.47 -1.98 -9.76
N ASP A 35 -8.89 -3.02 -10.47
CA ASP A 35 -9.88 -3.95 -9.95
C ASP A 35 -9.36 -4.65 -8.69
N GLY A 36 -10.23 -4.79 -7.70
CA GLY A 36 -9.88 -5.34 -6.38
C GLY A 36 -9.03 -4.42 -5.49
N PHE A 37 -8.84 -3.13 -5.83
CA PHE A 37 -8.12 -2.20 -4.97
C PHE A 37 -8.74 -2.13 -3.57
N THR A 38 -7.97 -2.57 -2.59
CA THR A 38 -8.44 -2.83 -1.22
C THR A 38 -7.58 -2.05 -0.23
N VAL A 39 -8.18 -1.54 0.84
CA VAL A 39 -7.45 -0.99 1.98
C VAL A 39 -7.57 -1.91 3.18
N VAL A 40 -6.50 -2.05 3.97
CA VAL A 40 -6.51 -2.78 5.24
C VAL A 40 -6.16 -1.81 6.36
N ILE A 41 -7.00 -1.79 7.39
CA ILE A 41 -6.90 -0.84 8.51
C ILE A 41 -6.90 -1.60 9.84
N PRO A 42 -6.24 -1.08 10.89
CA PRO A 42 -6.61 -1.42 12.25
C PRO A 42 -7.99 -0.82 12.56
N LYS A 43 -8.81 -1.54 13.32
CA LYS A 43 -10.09 -1.04 13.84
C LYS A 43 -9.88 0.08 14.85
N LYS A 44 -8.83 -0.04 15.66
CA LYS A 44 -8.36 1.05 16.52
C LYS A 44 -7.79 2.17 15.65
N HIS A 45 -8.13 3.40 15.99
CA HIS A 45 -7.59 4.57 15.33
C HIS A 45 -6.10 4.79 15.69
N TYR A 46 -5.29 5.00 14.66
CA TYR A 46 -3.91 5.48 14.73
C TYR A 46 -3.74 6.56 13.65
N PRO A 47 -2.88 7.57 13.86
CA PRO A 47 -2.54 8.55 12.82
C PRO A 47 -2.11 7.89 11.51
N SER A 48 -2.26 8.58 10.39
CA SER A 48 -2.05 7.99 9.07
C SER A 48 -0.63 7.57 8.74
N TYR A 49 0.38 8.10 9.43
CA TYR A 49 1.77 7.75 9.17
C TYR A 49 2.13 6.41 9.81
N ALA A 50 2.35 5.39 8.97
CA ALA A 50 2.58 4.02 9.41
C ALA A 50 3.79 3.87 10.34
N PHE A 51 4.81 4.71 10.20
CA PHE A 51 6.04 4.64 10.98
C PHE A 51 5.94 5.33 12.35
N ASP A 52 4.82 5.98 12.66
CA ASP A 52 4.49 6.48 14.02
C ASP A 52 3.73 5.44 14.87
N LEU A 53 3.38 4.29 14.30
CA LEU A 53 2.69 3.24 15.04
C LEU A 53 3.62 2.58 16.07
N PRO A 54 3.05 2.07 17.19
CA PRO A 54 3.76 1.12 18.02
C PRO A 54 4.26 -0.08 17.19
N PRO A 55 5.48 -0.59 17.40
CA PRO A 55 6.07 -1.64 16.55
C PRO A 55 5.19 -2.88 16.37
N GLN A 56 4.51 -3.31 17.46
CA GLN A 56 3.61 -4.45 17.39
C GLN A 56 2.37 -4.16 16.53
N ALA A 57 1.79 -2.96 16.63
CA ALA A 57 0.63 -2.58 15.83
C ALA A 57 0.97 -2.52 14.34
N LEU A 58 2.17 -2.03 13.99
CA LEU A 58 2.66 -2.04 12.61
C LEU A 58 2.87 -3.48 12.10
N ALA A 59 3.47 -4.35 12.91
CA ALA A 59 3.68 -5.75 12.56
C ALA A 59 2.35 -6.49 12.35
N ASP A 60 1.38 -6.30 13.24
CA ASP A 60 0.06 -6.94 13.14
C ASP A 60 -0.71 -6.46 11.90
N LEU A 61 -0.64 -5.16 11.59
CA LEU A 61 -1.21 -4.59 10.37
C LEU A 61 -0.58 -5.20 9.12
N MET A 62 0.73 -5.42 9.13
CA MET A 62 1.45 -6.06 8.02
C MET A 62 1.03 -7.53 7.84
N LEU A 63 0.83 -8.27 8.92
CA LEU A 63 0.32 -9.65 8.88
C LEU A 63 -1.12 -9.71 8.37
N ALA A 64 -1.99 -8.78 8.79
CA ALA A 64 -3.33 -8.63 8.24
C ALA A 64 -3.29 -8.32 6.74
N THR A 65 -2.42 -7.39 6.33
CA THR A 65 -2.20 -7.00 4.94
C THR A 65 -1.77 -8.19 4.07
N GLN A 66 -0.84 -9.03 4.57
CA GLN A 66 -0.41 -10.25 3.88
C GLN A 66 -1.57 -11.21 3.62
N LYS A 67 -2.44 -11.43 4.62
CA LYS A 67 -3.61 -12.31 4.48
C LYS A 67 -4.56 -11.81 3.37
N VAL A 68 -4.80 -10.50 3.32
CA VAL A 68 -5.69 -9.88 2.32
C VAL A 68 -5.06 -9.91 0.93
N ALA A 69 -3.77 -9.59 0.80
CA ALA A 69 -3.05 -9.72 -0.47
C ALA A 69 -3.16 -11.14 -1.04
N LYS A 70 -3.00 -12.18 -0.21
CA LYS A 70 -3.14 -13.57 -0.66
C LYS A 70 -4.58 -13.97 -1.02
N LYS A 71 -5.59 -13.25 -0.51
CA LYS A 71 -6.98 -13.42 -0.97
C LYS A 71 -7.18 -12.80 -2.35
N LEU A 72 -6.63 -11.60 -2.56
CA LEU A 72 -6.68 -10.92 -3.85
C LEU A 72 -5.95 -11.72 -4.93
N ASP A 73 -4.73 -12.20 -4.66
CA ASP A 73 -3.97 -13.07 -5.57
C ASP A 73 -4.79 -14.32 -6.01
N LYS A 74 -5.67 -14.85 -5.16
CA LYS A 74 -6.50 -16.02 -5.46
C LYS A 74 -7.82 -15.67 -6.15
N ALA A 75 -8.33 -14.45 -5.95
CA ALA A 75 -9.62 -14.03 -6.48
C ALA A 75 -9.56 -13.72 -7.98
N PHE A 76 -8.38 -13.35 -8.49
CA PHE A 76 -8.18 -12.95 -9.88
C PHE A 76 -7.22 -13.91 -10.58
N PRO A 77 -7.66 -14.66 -11.61
CA PRO A 77 -6.83 -15.67 -12.27
C PRO A 77 -5.64 -15.08 -13.04
N ASP A 78 -5.71 -13.80 -13.40
CA ASP A 78 -4.67 -13.07 -14.12
C ASP A 78 -3.73 -12.28 -13.18
N VAL A 79 -3.86 -12.45 -11.86
CA VAL A 79 -3.02 -11.79 -10.85
C VAL A 79 -2.12 -12.82 -10.19
N SER A 80 -0.81 -12.62 -10.30
CA SER A 80 0.15 -13.42 -9.55
C SER A 80 0.59 -12.79 -8.24
N ARG A 81 0.53 -11.45 -8.17
CA ARG A 81 1.02 -10.66 -7.05
C ARG A 81 0.15 -9.43 -6.83
N THR A 82 0.04 -9.02 -5.58
CA THR A 82 -0.59 -7.77 -5.17
C THR A 82 0.47 -6.82 -4.64
N GLY A 83 0.51 -5.60 -5.17
CA GLY A 83 1.36 -4.51 -4.68
C GLY A 83 0.81 -3.90 -3.40
N MET A 84 1.69 -3.33 -2.58
CA MET A 84 1.32 -2.74 -1.29
C MET A 84 2.07 -1.43 -1.04
N PHE A 85 1.38 -0.44 -0.48
CA PHE A 85 1.98 0.83 -0.10
C PHE A 85 1.27 1.47 1.10
N PHE A 86 2.04 2.19 1.92
CA PHE A 86 1.54 3.14 2.91
C PHE A 86 1.85 4.55 2.41
N GLU A 87 0.82 5.39 2.30
CA GLU A 87 0.97 6.76 1.78
C GLU A 87 0.82 7.81 2.88
N GLY A 88 -0.25 7.73 3.69
CA GLY A 88 -0.45 8.57 4.86
C GLY A 88 -1.07 9.95 4.62
N PHE A 89 -1.23 10.43 3.38
CA PHE A 89 -1.73 11.79 3.12
C PHE A 89 -3.23 11.91 2.78
N GLY A 90 -3.93 10.80 2.52
CA GLY A 90 -5.34 10.83 2.08
C GLY A 90 -6.38 10.88 3.22
N VAL A 91 -6.32 9.91 4.13
CA VAL A 91 -7.20 9.80 5.30
C VAL A 91 -6.31 9.69 6.53
N ASP A 92 -6.57 10.50 7.55
CA ASP A 92 -5.88 10.45 8.84
C ASP A 92 -6.32 9.22 9.64
N HIS A 93 -5.92 8.04 9.17
CA HIS A 93 -6.05 6.74 9.82
C HIS A 93 -5.15 5.77 9.06
N VAL A 94 -4.18 5.13 9.71
CA VAL A 94 -3.21 4.26 9.01
C VAL A 94 -3.89 3.17 8.19
N HIS A 95 -3.49 3.03 6.93
CA HIS A 95 -4.07 2.02 6.05
C HIS A 95 -3.06 1.56 5.01
N SER A 96 -2.91 0.25 4.86
CA SER A 96 -2.18 -0.31 3.73
C SER A 96 -3.11 -0.32 2.52
N LYS A 97 -2.62 0.15 1.37
CA LYS A 97 -3.34 0.06 0.10
C LYS A 97 -2.80 -1.14 -0.67
N LEU A 98 -3.70 -1.98 -1.16
CA LEU A 98 -3.41 -3.19 -1.92
C LEU A 98 -3.93 -3.04 -3.35
N SER A 99 -3.03 -3.26 -4.31
CA SER A 99 -3.29 -3.13 -5.74
C SER A 99 -2.98 -4.45 -6.44
N PRO A 100 -3.97 -5.28 -6.78
CA PRO A 100 -3.76 -6.49 -7.59
C PRO A 100 -3.05 -6.15 -8.91
N MET A 101 -1.97 -6.85 -9.25
CA MET A 101 -1.22 -6.61 -10.48
C MET A 101 -1.81 -7.46 -11.61
N HIS A 102 -2.90 -7.00 -12.21
CA HIS A 102 -3.55 -7.70 -13.32
C HIS A 102 -2.62 -7.92 -14.52
N GLY A 103 -2.89 -8.99 -15.27
CA GLY A 103 -2.05 -9.46 -16.38
C GLY A 103 -0.71 -10.08 -15.99
N THR A 104 -0.46 -10.34 -14.69
CA THR A 104 0.77 -10.99 -14.21
C THR A 104 0.61 -12.48 -13.92
N GLY A 105 -0.58 -13.05 -14.16
CA GLY A 105 -0.95 -14.44 -13.82
C GLY A 105 -0.07 -15.53 -14.43
N ASP A 106 0.55 -15.27 -15.57
CA ASP A 106 1.50 -16.20 -16.19
C ASP A 106 2.91 -16.02 -15.62
N LEU A 107 3.31 -16.94 -14.73
CA LEU A 107 4.65 -17.03 -14.16
C LEU A 107 5.45 -18.21 -14.71
N THR A 108 5.01 -18.86 -15.79
CA THR A 108 5.75 -19.99 -16.38
C THR A 108 7.18 -19.58 -16.76
N HIS A 109 7.34 -18.33 -17.20
CA HIS A 109 8.63 -17.70 -17.46
C HIS A 109 8.71 -16.35 -16.77
N TRP A 110 9.67 -16.20 -15.85
CA TRP A 110 9.97 -14.90 -15.27
C TRP A 110 10.57 -13.97 -16.33
N LYS A 111 10.01 -12.77 -16.46
CA LYS A 111 10.56 -11.65 -17.22
C LYS A 111 10.31 -10.35 -16.45
N PRO A 112 11.23 -9.36 -16.52
CA PRO A 112 10.97 -8.07 -15.93
C PRO A 112 9.80 -7.38 -16.64
N ILE A 113 8.95 -6.70 -15.86
CA ILE A 113 7.90 -5.80 -16.36
C ILE A 113 8.36 -4.39 -16.00
N GLU A 114 8.85 -3.67 -16.98
CA GLU A 114 9.41 -2.33 -16.78
C GLU A 114 8.41 -1.25 -17.18
N SER A 115 8.34 -0.19 -16.37
CA SER A 115 7.58 1.01 -16.71
C SER A 115 8.24 1.71 -17.90
N ARG A 116 7.41 2.26 -18.79
CA ARG A 116 7.89 3.14 -19.87
C ARG A 116 8.11 4.58 -19.40
N GLN A 117 7.68 4.89 -18.17
CA GLN A 117 7.90 6.20 -17.57
C GLN A 117 9.34 6.32 -17.08
N ASN A 118 9.94 7.51 -17.27
CA ASN A 118 11.32 7.79 -16.88
C ASN A 118 11.40 9.16 -16.20
N LYS A 119 10.50 9.43 -15.24
CA LYS A 119 10.40 10.73 -14.58
C LYS A 119 11.12 10.71 -13.24
N PHE A 120 11.96 11.71 -13.00
CA PHE A 120 12.46 12.00 -11.66
C PHE A 120 11.51 12.97 -10.96
N PHE A 121 11.13 12.68 -9.72
CA PHE A 121 10.27 13.55 -8.91
C PHE A 121 11.11 14.35 -7.93
N GLU A 122 11.14 15.67 -8.08
CA GLU A 122 11.78 16.57 -7.10
C GLU A 122 10.88 16.84 -5.89
N GLN A 123 9.56 16.70 -6.07
CA GLN A 123 8.53 16.96 -5.06
C GLN A 123 7.46 15.87 -5.09
N TYR A 124 6.76 15.70 -3.98
CA TYR A 124 5.64 14.77 -3.88
C TYR A 124 4.46 15.25 -4.74
N GLU A 125 4.02 14.43 -5.69
CA GLU A 125 2.94 14.78 -6.64
C GLU A 125 1.55 14.27 -6.20
N GLY A 126 1.40 13.80 -4.95
CA GLY A 126 0.15 13.20 -4.48
C GLY A 126 -0.01 11.71 -4.75
N TYR A 127 1.05 11.03 -5.19
CA TYR A 127 1.12 9.57 -5.29
C TYR A 127 2.56 9.05 -5.19
N LEU A 128 2.71 7.76 -4.90
CA LEU A 128 3.99 7.05 -4.91
C LEU A 128 4.10 6.20 -6.18
N SER A 129 5.32 6.03 -6.68
CA SER A 129 5.60 5.21 -7.85
C SER A 129 6.82 4.33 -7.63
N SER A 130 6.85 3.16 -8.28
CA SER A 130 7.96 2.22 -8.26
C SER A 130 8.73 2.19 -9.58
N HIS A 131 8.54 3.18 -10.47
CA HIS A 131 9.25 3.21 -11.74
C HIS A 131 10.67 3.76 -11.57
N ASP A 132 11.58 3.29 -12.41
CA ASP A 132 12.97 3.74 -12.41
C ASP A 132 13.16 5.01 -13.25
N HIS A 133 14.20 5.77 -12.91
CA HIS A 133 14.74 6.86 -13.73
C HIS A 133 16.08 6.43 -14.36
N LYS A 134 16.73 7.34 -15.10
CA LYS A 134 18.11 7.16 -15.56
C LYS A 134 19.05 6.86 -14.39
N ARG A 135 20.08 6.03 -14.65
CA ARG A 135 21.14 5.71 -13.68
C ARG A 135 21.74 7.01 -13.12
N ALA A 136 21.73 7.14 -11.79
CA ALA A 136 22.36 8.26 -11.09
C ALA A 136 23.88 8.12 -11.06
N ASP A 137 24.56 9.22 -10.73
CA ASP A 137 26.00 9.28 -10.54
C ASP A 137 26.41 8.64 -9.20
N ASP A 138 27.46 7.81 -9.20
CA ASP A 138 27.83 7.00 -8.03
C ASP A 138 28.39 7.85 -6.89
N GLU A 139 29.13 8.92 -7.19
CA GLU A 139 29.66 9.82 -6.16
C GLU A 139 28.51 10.59 -5.49
N LYS A 140 27.54 11.06 -6.26
CA LYS A 140 26.31 11.68 -5.72
C LYS A 140 25.50 10.70 -4.87
N LEU A 141 25.36 9.44 -5.30
CA LEU A 141 24.69 8.41 -4.52
C LEU A 141 25.41 8.12 -3.20
N ALA A 142 26.74 8.05 -3.22
CA ALA A 142 27.55 7.85 -2.02
C ALA A 142 27.39 9.00 -1.02
N ALA A 143 27.43 10.24 -1.49
CA ALA A 143 27.21 11.43 -0.65
C ALA A 143 25.79 11.47 -0.06
N LEU A 144 24.77 11.14 -0.87
CA LEU A 144 23.38 11.05 -0.42
C LEU A 144 23.20 9.97 0.65
N ALA A 145 23.81 8.80 0.46
CA ALA A 145 23.76 7.70 1.41
C ALA A 145 24.50 8.02 2.72
N ALA A 146 25.58 8.81 2.69
CA ALA A 146 26.24 9.30 3.89
C ALA A 146 25.29 10.21 4.69
N ARG A 147 24.69 11.21 4.02
CA ARG A 147 23.73 12.14 4.63
C ARG A 147 22.53 11.42 5.28
N ILE A 148 21.99 10.38 4.64
CA ILE A 148 20.85 9.62 5.19
C ILE A 148 21.24 8.83 6.44
N ARG A 149 22.48 8.29 6.50
CA ARG A 149 22.95 7.53 7.68
C ARG A 149 23.22 8.39 8.91
N GLU A 150 23.41 9.69 8.71
CA GLU A 150 23.66 10.67 9.78
C GLU A 150 22.37 11.31 10.33
N ALA A 151 21.23 11.08 9.67
CA ALA A 151 19.93 11.64 10.03
C ALA A 151 19.26 10.94 11.22
#